data_AF-A0A928MIT6-F1
#
_entry.id   AF-A0A928MIT6-F1
#
_cell.length_a   1.000
_cell.length_b   1.000
_cell.length_c   1.000
_cell.angle_alpha   90.00
_cell.angle_beta   90.00
_cell.angle_gamma   90.00
#
_symmetry.space_group_name_H-M   'P 1'
#
loop_
_entity.id
_entity.type
_entity.pdbx_description
1 polymer ?
#
loop_
_entity_poly.entity_id
_entity_poly.type
_entity_poly.pdbx_seq_one_letter_code
_entity_poly.pdbx_strand_id
1 'polypeptide(L)'
;MVRKRKLRRAMKARIEQGAADVLALQGELAAAWGRFNRSADGPAAEAAILELGALDRRYGAALSALKALEHEAQGGFSDDRCNRNSAHRGLRAAGDPAEAAEKADQVGV
;
A
#
# COMPACT_ATOMS: atom_id res chain seq x y z
N MET A 1 -9.85 21.02 0.38
CA MET A 1 -9.17 20.23 1.44
C MET A 1 -9.94 19.01 1.96
N VAL A 2 -11.28 18.94 1.82
CA VAL A 2 -12.12 17.86 2.42
C VAL A 2 -11.91 16.47 1.80
N ARG A 3 -11.72 16.37 0.48
CA ARG A 3 -11.57 15.09 -0.25
C ARG A 3 -10.39 14.24 0.25
N LYS A 4 -9.24 14.87 0.55
CA LYS A 4 -8.05 14.18 1.09
C LYS A 4 -8.23 13.67 2.52
N ARG A 5 -9.01 14.38 3.35
CA ARG A 5 -9.32 13.91 4.72
C ARG A 5 -10.29 12.73 4.68
N LYS A 6 -11.29 12.75 3.79
CA LYS A 6 -12.22 11.64 3.57
C LYS A 6 -11.48 10.38 3.08
N LEU A 7 -10.57 10.53 2.10
CA LEU A 7 -9.76 9.40 1.59
C LEU A 7 -8.90 8.77 2.68
N ARG A 8 -8.22 9.57 3.51
CA ARG A 8 -7.42 9.07 4.65
C ARG A 8 -8.26 8.29 5.65
N ARG A 9 -9.45 8.80 5.99
CA ARG A 9 -10.37 8.11 6.91
C ARG A 9 -10.87 6.79 6.33
N ALA A 10 -11.23 6.78 5.05
CA ALA A 10 -11.67 5.55 4.37
C ALA A 10 -10.54 4.50 4.32
N MET A 11 -9.32 4.91 4.02
CA MET A 11 -8.17 4.00 4.00
C MET A 11 -7.86 3.43 5.40
N LYS A 12 -7.87 4.30 6.43
CA LYS A 12 -7.70 3.87 7.81
C LYS A 12 -8.75 2.82 8.22
N ALA A 13 -10.03 3.06 7.91
CA ALA A 13 -11.10 2.12 8.20
C ALA A 13 -10.92 0.77 7.47
N ARG A 14 -10.40 0.78 6.23
CA ARG A 14 -10.10 -0.45 5.49
C ARG A 14 -8.96 -1.24 6.11
N ILE A 15 -7.92 -0.57 6.60
CA ILE A 15 -6.80 -1.22 7.32
C ILE A 15 -7.30 -1.81 8.65
N GLU A 16 -8.10 -1.05 9.40
CA GLU A 16 -8.70 -1.52 10.65
C GLU A 16 -9.58 -2.76 10.43
N GLN A 17 -10.40 -2.77 9.38
CA GLN A 17 -11.20 -3.93 9.00
C GLN A 17 -10.32 -5.12 8.62
N GLY A 18 -9.30 -4.93 7.78
CA GLY A 18 -8.39 -6.00 7.39
C GLY A 18 -7.62 -6.59 8.58
N ALA A 19 -7.22 -5.76 9.54
CA ALA A 19 -6.60 -6.22 10.78
C ALA A 19 -7.57 -7.03 11.64
N ALA A 20 -8.84 -6.62 11.73
CA ALA A 20 -9.87 -7.39 12.42
C ALA A 20 -10.12 -8.75 11.76
N ASP A 21 -10.16 -8.80 10.43
CA ASP A 21 -10.35 -10.05 9.67
C ASP A 21 -9.17 -11.03 9.89
N VAL A 22 -7.94 -10.52 9.90
CA VAL A 22 -6.73 -11.31 10.22
C VAL A 22 -6.80 -11.88 11.65
N LEU A 23 -7.19 -11.07 12.63
CA LEU A 23 -7.33 -11.51 14.02
C LEU A 23 -8.43 -12.57 14.18
N ALA A 24 -9.56 -12.42 13.49
CA ALA A 24 -10.63 -13.41 13.50
C ALA A 24 -10.15 -14.76 12.93
N LEU A 25 -9.47 -14.74 11.79
CA LEU A 25 -8.88 -15.94 11.18
C LEU A 25 -7.81 -16.58 12.06
N GLN A 26 -7.00 -15.80 12.76
CA GLN A 26 -6.03 -16.30 13.74
C GLN A 26 -6.72 -17.06 14.88
N GLY A 27 -7.85 -16.52 15.39
CA GLY A 27 -8.68 -17.18 16.39
C GLY A 27 -9.29 -18.48 15.89
N GLU A 28 -9.83 -18.49 14.67
CA GLU A 28 -10.35 -19.70 14.01
C GLU A 28 -9.26 -20.77 13.86
N LEU A 29 -8.05 -20.37 13.44
CA LEU A 29 -6.91 -21.26 13.27
C LEU A 29 -6.47 -21.89 14.61
N ALA A 30 -6.39 -21.09 15.67
CA ALA A 30 -6.07 -21.58 17.01
C ALA A 30 -7.14 -22.57 17.52
N ALA A 31 -8.41 -22.28 17.29
CA ALA A 31 -9.51 -23.17 17.64
C ALA A 31 -9.47 -24.48 16.84
N ALA A 32 -9.17 -24.42 15.54
CA ALA A 32 -9.02 -25.58 14.67
C ALA A 32 -7.85 -26.47 15.12
N TRP A 33 -6.70 -25.89 15.45
CA TRP A 33 -5.55 -26.62 16.02
C TRP A 33 -5.92 -27.30 17.34
N GLY A 34 -6.70 -26.63 18.20
CA GLY A 34 -7.21 -27.22 19.42
C GLY A 34 -8.13 -28.42 19.17
N ARG A 35 -8.99 -28.37 18.13
CA ARG A 35 -9.84 -29.51 17.72
C ARG A 35 -9.03 -30.67 17.15
N PHE A 36 -8.06 -30.36 16.28
CA PHE A 36 -7.16 -31.35 15.69
C PHE A 36 -6.41 -32.14 16.77
N ASN A 37 -5.80 -31.46 17.74
CA ASN A 37 -5.06 -32.10 18.83
C ASN A 37 -5.93 -32.98 19.74
N ARG A 38 -7.26 -32.82 19.70
CA ARG A 38 -8.22 -33.66 20.44
C ARG A 38 -8.84 -34.78 19.61
N SER A 39 -8.58 -34.83 18.30
CA SER A 39 -9.08 -35.90 17.44
C SER A 39 -8.19 -37.13 17.60
N ALA A 40 -8.77 -38.22 18.11
CA ALA A 40 -8.08 -39.50 18.29
C ALA A 40 -8.25 -40.45 17.09
N ASP A 41 -9.22 -40.19 16.21
CA ASP A 41 -9.60 -41.09 15.12
C ASP A 41 -9.06 -40.62 13.77
N GLY A 42 -8.48 -41.55 12.99
CA GLY A 42 -7.83 -41.28 11.70
C GLY A 42 -8.64 -40.43 10.71
N PRO A 43 -9.92 -40.76 10.42
CA PRO A 43 -10.74 -39.97 9.50
C PRO A 43 -11.08 -38.56 10.01
N ALA A 44 -11.25 -38.40 11.33
CA ALA A 44 -11.52 -37.09 11.94
C ALA A 44 -10.25 -36.20 11.92
N ALA A 45 -9.08 -36.81 12.16
CA ALA A 45 -7.80 -36.13 12.04
C ALA A 45 -7.52 -35.69 10.59
N GLU A 46 -7.83 -36.52 9.59
CA GLU A 46 -7.65 -36.18 8.18
C GLU A 46 -8.55 -35.00 7.75
N ALA A 47 -9.83 -35.03 8.12
CA ALA A 47 -10.74 -33.91 7.88
C ALA A 47 -10.26 -32.61 8.54
N ALA A 48 -9.75 -32.70 9.78
CA ALA A 48 -9.21 -31.56 10.51
C ALA A 48 -7.92 -30.99 9.86
N ILE A 49 -7.06 -31.83 9.27
CA ILE A 49 -5.89 -31.37 8.50
C ILE A 49 -6.33 -30.56 7.27
N LEU A 50 -7.36 -31.04 6.54
CA LEU A 50 -7.90 -30.32 5.39
C LEU A 50 -8.50 -28.97 5.78
N GLU A 51 -9.24 -28.93 6.90
CA GLU A 51 -9.79 -27.69 7.46
C GLU A 51 -8.69 -26.70 7.86
N LEU A 52 -7.66 -27.17 8.57
CA LEU A 52 -6.49 -26.38 8.95
C LEU A 52 -5.78 -25.79 7.73
N GLY A 53 -5.53 -26.58 6.70
CA GLY A 53 -4.89 -26.12 5.47
C GLY A 53 -5.74 -25.11 4.68
N ALA A 54 -7.07 -25.21 4.74
CA ALA A 54 -7.96 -24.21 4.14
C ALA A 54 -7.94 -22.88 4.93
N LEU A 55 -7.97 -22.96 6.26
CA LEU A 55 -7.91 -21.78 7.14
C LEU A 55 -6.56 -21.08 7.03
N ASP A 56 -5.45 -21.82 7.01
CA ASP A 56 -4.10 -21.26 6.89
C ASP A 56 -3.91 -20.48 5.58
N ARG A 57 -4.42 -21.02 4.46
CA ARG A 57 -4.43 -20.31 3.17
C ARG A 57 -5.24 -19.02 3.22
N ARG A 58 -6.43 -19.04 3.85
CA ARG A 58 -7.26 -17.84 4.03
C ARG A 58 -6.56 -16.80 4.90
N TYR A 59 -5.93 -17.22 5.99
CA TYR A 59 -5.15 -16.36 6.88
C TYR A 59 -3.96 -15.72 6.15
N GLY A 60 -3.19 -16.50 5.39
CA GLY A 60 -2.07 -15.99 4.59
C GLY A 60 -2.52 -14.99 3.52
N ALA A 61 -3.66 -15.24 2.86
CA ALA A 61 -4.23 -14.31 1.89
C ALA A 61 -4.70 -13.00 2.56
N ALA A 62 -5.36 -13.08 3.71
CA ALA A 62 -5.79 -11.91 4.49
C ALA A 62 -4.60 -11.07 4.97
N LEU A 63 -3.54 -11.70 5.48
CA LEU A 63 -2.29 -11.02 5.85
C LEU A 63 -1.66 -10.30 4.66
N SER A 64 -1.63 -10.95 3.49
CA SER A 64 -1.06 -10.37 2.27
C SER A 64 -1.87 -9.15 1.81
N ALA A 65 -3.21 -9.24 1.87
CA ALA A 65 -4.10 -8.14 1.55
C ALA A 65 -3.93 -6.96 2.53
N LEU A 66 -3.80 -7.22 3.82
CA LEU A 66 -3.55 -6.18 4.83
C LEU A 66 -2.22 -5.45 4.57
N LYS A 67 -1.14 -6.20 4.32
CA LYS A 67 0.17 -5.62 3.97
C LYS A 67 0.09 -4.74 2.72
N ALA A 68 -0.66 -5.16 1.71
CA ALA A 68 -0.88 -4.36 0.51
C ALA A 68 -1.61 -3.04 0.84
N LEU A 69 -2.66 -3.08 1.67
CA LEU A 69 -3.38 -1.89 2.12
C LEU A 69 -2.49 -0.93 2.91
N GLU A 70 -1.65 -1.45 3.80
CA GLU A 70 -0.68 -0.66 4.56
C GLU A 70 0.35 0.01 3.64
N HIS A 71 0.85 -0.72 2.64
CA HIS A 71 1.78 -0.19 1.64
C HIS A 71 1.12 0.91 0.78
N GLU A 72 -0.13 0.71 0.33
CA GLU A 72 -0.90 1.75 -0.38
C GLU A 72 -1.11 3.01 0.47
N ALA A 73 -1.36 2.84 1.77
CA ALA A 73 -1.49 3.97 2.69
C ALA A 73 -0.17 4.71 2.95
N GLN A 74 0.97 4.04 2.80
CA GLN A 74 2.30 4.66 2.91
C GLN A 74 2.74 5.33 1.60
N GLY A 75 2.52 4.70 0.45
CA GLY A 75 2.93 5.21 -0.88
C GLY A 75 1.96 6.21 -1.51
N GLY A 76 0.66 6.11 -1.24
CA GLY A 76 -0.40 6.90 -1.89
C GLY A 76 -0.65 8.30 -1.31
N PHE A 77 0.01 8.66 -0.20
CA PHE A 77 -0.13 9.98 0.44
C PHE A 77 1.10 10.88 0.30
N SER A 78 2.00 10.56 -0.64
CA SER A 78 3.10 11.46 -1.01
C SER A 78 2.54 12.78 -1.58
N ASP A 79 3.08 13.89 -1.07
CA ASP A 79 2.53 15.25 -1.14
C ASP A 79 2.30 15.81 -2.56
N ASP A 80 1.03 16.09 -2.94
CA ASP A 80 0.72 17.16 -3.94
C ASP A 80 1.08 18.58 -3.44
N ARG A 81 1.85 18.69 -2.35
CA ARG A 81 2.52 19.94 -1.96
C ARG A 81 3.92 20.07 -2.56
N CYS A 82 4.49 19.01 -3.14
CA CYS A 82 5.74 19.11 -3.90
C CYS A 82 5.56 19.70 -5.31
N ASN A 83 4.33 19.79 -5.85
CA ASN A 83 4.10 20.29 -7.21
C ASN A 83 3.31 21.62 -7.30
N ARG A 84 3.27 22.41 -6.22
CA ARG A 84 2.70 23.78 -6.29
C ARG A 84 3.68 24.90 -5.95
N ASN A 85 4.80 24.60 -5.29
CA ASN A 85 5.87 25.60 -5.08
C ASN A 85 6.89 25.67 -6.23
N SER A 86 6.94 24.65 -7.12
CA SER A 86 7.78 24.69 -8.32
C SER A 86 7.17 25.51 -9.47
N ALA A 87 5.88 25.87 -9.37
CA ALA A 87 5.17 26.59 -10.43
C ALA A 87 5.06 28.12 -10.22
N HIS A 88 5.61 28.67 -9.12
CA HIS A 88 5.51 30.12 -8.83
C HIS A 88 6.82 30.81 -8.37
N ARG A 89 7.96 30.14 -8.43
CA ARG A 89 9.28 30.79 -8.37
C ARG A 89 10.12 30.39 -9.58
N GLY A 90 9.82 31.03 -10.70
CA GLY A 90 10.59 30.84 -11.94
C GLY A 90 10.21 31.81 -13.05
N LEU A 91 9.53 32.92 -12.74
CA LEU A 91 9.37 34.04 -13.67
C LEU A 91 10.34 35.14 -13.26
N ARG A 92 11.61 34.98 -13.68
CA ARG A 92 12.45 36.06 -14.24
C ARG A 92 13.87 35.57 -14.56
N ALA A 93 14.16 35.68 -15.85
CA ALA A 93 15.46 35.97 -16.47
C ALA A 93 16.57 34.91 -16.38
N ALA A 94 16.71 34.09 -17.44
CA ALA A 94 17.93 34.04 -18.26
C ALA A 94 17.74 33.09 -19.46
N GLY A 95 17.66 33.67 -20.67
CA GLY A 95 18.12 33.13 -21.96
C GLY A 95 17.51 31.86 -22.53
N ASP A 96 16.72 32.00 -23.60
CA ASP A 96 16.48 30.93 -24.59
C ASP A 96 17.82 30.41 -25.17
N PRO A 97 18.07 29.08 -25.24
CA PRO A 97 19.30 28.52 -25.83
C PRO A 97 19.27 28.45 -27.37
N ALA A 98 18.58 29.39 -28.05
CA ALA A 98 18.39 29.38 -29.51
C ALA A 98 19.10 30.52 -30.27
N GLU A 99 19.98 31.30 -29.62
CA GLU A 99 20.71 32.40 -30.25
C GLU A 99 22.25 32.32 -30.07
N ALA A 100 22.80 31.12 -29.85
CA ALA A 100 24.24 30.92 -29.65
C ALA A 100 25.06 30.62 -30.93
N ALA A 101 24.62 31.07 -32.12
CA ALA A 101 25.35 30.74 -33.36
C ALA A 101 25.41 31.81 -34.46
N GLU A 102 25.09 33.08 -34.21
CA GLU A 102 25.26 34.12 -35.23
C GLU A 102 25.66 35.47 -34.63
N LYS A 103 26.84 35.55 -33.99
CA LYS A 103 27.70 36.76 -33.90
C LYS A 103 29.13 36.35 -33.56
N ALA A 104 29.73 35.53 -34.43
CA ALA A 104 31.19 35.41 -34.54
C ALA A 104 31.65 36.10 -35.82
N ASP A 105 31.14 37.32 -36.08
CA ASP A 105 31.69 38.25 -37.07
C ASP A 105 31.18 39.66 -36.74
N GLN A 106 32.04 40.67 -36.87
CA GLN A 106 31.82 42.12 -36.63
C GLN A 106 31.80 42.63 -35.18
N VAL A 107 32.99 42.82 -34.59
CA VAL A 107 33.67 44.12 -34.31
C VAL A 107 35.10 43.72 -33.90
N GLY A 108 36.17 43.84 -34.69
CA GLY A 108 36.59 44.92 -35.56
C GLY A 108 37.82 45.59 -34.92
N VAL A 109 38.97 45.53 -35.61
CA VAL A 109 40.32 46.12 -35.35
C VAL A 109 41.42 45.08 -35.09
#